data_AF-A0A1W1XPS3-F1
#
_entry.id   AF-A0A1W1XPS3-F1
#
_cell.length_a   1.000
_cell.length_b   1.000
_cell.length_c   1.000
_cell.angle_alpha   90.00
_cell.angle_beta   90.00
_cell.angle_gamma   90.00
#
_symmetry.space_group_name_H-M   'P 1'
#
loop_
_entity.id
_entity.type
_entity.pdbx_description
1 polymer ?
#
loop_
_entity_poly.entity_id
_entity_poly.type
_entity_poly.pdbx_seq_one_letter_code
_entity_poly.pdbx_strand_id
1 'polypeptide(L)'
;MNKFKNKYILIPIVTGIISLILLGVFNFSNINTSNKKYLDFRSDVSKNLVSEVYITNSPTMSVKLKNGTIYQTDNPRLNDFKEDLLQNNIKVSETPYFSLYNVLPLTILIISLIITIIMSLKSKTLSSKKLFSGDSLDISAVENVDFDFTSVAGNEEAKESVNDIVDFLKNPEKYASYGARIPKGIILYGEPGTGKTLLAKAVAGEANVPFYAMTGSDFVQIYVGVGASRIRQLFKKARTHGKAVIFIDEIDAIGKKRESGQAGGSDERDQTLNALLTEMSGFNEKEGIVVIAATNRLDMLDSALLRPGRFDRHIEVALPDLSARKKIIDLHLKNKPVGKIDIEDLSYKTAYFSGAKLESLINEAAILACKDESNFIESEHIDKAYSIVIAGHEKINRSHISKKDMKITAFHEAGHALLSLKLLPFEKVSKVTIIPSTKGAGGYTLSIPEDTLYQNKDYITKKIMVLLGGRIAEDLIFSKDFVTTGAYSDLKESTKLVKNMVTQYGMGDSLGLLNFSELSSLGPNIGNDITSECKDTLNSLYNEGRKLLSDNINVLNKLSEELLKKETLIEDEILEIVNYNS
;
A
#
# COMPACT_ATOMS: atom_id res chain seq x y z
N MET A 1 -62.20 8.86 1.90
CA MET A 1 -61.92 9.67 0.69
C MET A 1 -60.51 9.44 0.09
N ASN A 2 -59.90 8.25 0.26
CA ASN A 2 -58.49 7.99 -0.14
C ASN A 2 -58.31 7.10 -1.39
N LYS A 3 -59.37 6.60 -2.03
CA LYS A 3 -59.25 5.80 -3.27
C LYS A 3 -59.00 6.63 -4.54
N PHE A 4 -59.13 7.97 -4.49
CA PHE A 4 -58.95 8.84 -5.65
C PHE A 4 -57.52 9.42 -5.81
N LYS A 5 -56.70 9.48 -4.76
CA LYS A 5 -55.33 10.04 -4.85
C LYS A 5 -54.36 9.17 -5.67
N ASN A 6 -54.47 7.84 -5.60
CA ASN A 6 -53.60 6.94 -6.36
C ASN A 6 -53.89 6.90 -7.88
N LYS A 7 -55.07 7.38 -8.33
CA LYS A 7 -55.39 7.40 -9.76
C LYS A 7 -54.65 8.48 -10.55
N TYR A 8 -54.23 9.58 -9.90
CA TYR A 8 -53.58 10.69 -10.60
C TYR A 8 -52.13 10.42 -11.01
N ILE A 9 -51.41 9.55 -10.28
CA ILE A 9 -50.04 9.12 -10.64
C ILE A 9 -50.08 8.07 -11.76
N LEU A 10 -51.17 7.29 -11.85
CA LEU A 10 -51.30 6.23 -12.83
C LEU A 10 -51.38 6.77 -14.27
N ILE A 11 -51.98 7.94 -14.46
CA ILE A 11 -52.15 8.57 -15.78
C ILE A 11 -50.81 8.87 -16.46
N PRO A 12 -49.86 9.62 -15.85
CA PRO A 12 -48.58 9.91 -16.49
C PRO A 12 -47.69 8.67 -16.66
N ILE A 13 -47.81 7.67 -15.78
CA ILE A 13 -47.08 6.40 -15.94
C ILE A 13 -47.61 5.64 -17.17
N VAL A 14 -48.93 5.54 -17.32
CA VAL A 14 -49.56 4.86 -18.46
C VAL A 14 -49.26 5.60 -19.76
N THR A 15 -49.32 6.93 -19.80
CA THR A 15 -48.97 7.70 -21.01
C THR A 15 -47.47 7.59 -21.34
N GLY A 16 -46.59 7.52 -20.33
CA GLY A 16 -45.16 7.27 -20.53
C GLY A 16 -44.89 5.88 -21.13
N ILE A 17 -45.56 4.84 -20.64
CA ILE A 17 -45.45 3.47 -21.17
C ILE A 17 -45.98 3.39 -22.61
N ILE A 18 -47.13 4.02 -22.89
CA ILE A 18 -47.69 4.07 -24.26
C ILE A 18 -46.73 4.79 -25.20
N SER A 19 -46.10 5.88 -24.76
CA SER A 19 -45.11 6.59 -25.57
C SER A 19 -43.85 5.74 -25.83
N LEU A 20 -43.37 4.99 -24.83
CA LEU A 20 -42.27 4.03 -25.00
C LEU A 20 -42.60 2.93 -26.02
N ILE A 21 -43.81 2.39 -25.97
CA ILE A 21 -44.27 1.38 -26.93
C ILE A 21 -44.36 1.99 -28.34
N LEU A 22 -44.91 3.20 -28.48
CA LEU A 22 -44.96 3.90 -29.76
C LEU A 22 -43.55 4.17 -30.30
N LEU A 23 -42.61 4.64 -29.48
CA LEU A 23 -41.21 4.82 -29.86
C LEU A 23 -40.57 3.49 -30.31
N GLY A 24 -40.85 2.39 -29.61
CA GLY A 24 -40.37 1.05 -29.96
C GLY A 24 -40.90 0.60 -31.32
N VAL A 25 -42.21 0.70 -31.54
CA VAL A 25 -42.87 0.34 -32.81
C VAL A 25 -42.38 1.24 -33.96
N PHE A 26 -42.26 2.55 -33.73
CA PHE A 26 -41.82 3.48 -34.76
C PHE A 26 -40.35 3.28 -35.14
N ASN A 27 -39.46 3.05 -34.17
CA ASN A 27 -38.07 2.70 -34.47
C ASN A 27 -37.98 1.38 -35.25
N PHE A 28 -38.83 0.39 -34.93
CA PHE A 28 -38.87 -0.87 -35.69
C PHE A 28 -39.41 -0.67 -37.12
N SER A 29 -40.34 0.26 -37.34
CA SER A 29 -40.86 0.60 -38.67
C SER A 29 -39.95 1.51 -39.51
N ASN A 30 -39.04 2.26 -38.88
CA ASN A 30 -38.14 3.23 -39.54
C ASN A 30 -36.85 2.61 -40.13
N ILE A 31 -36.78 1.29 -40.27
CA ILE A 31 -35.58 0.58 -40.75
C ILE A 31 -35.26 0.86 -42.25
N ASN A 32 -36.08 1.62 -42.97
CA ASN A 32 -35.87 1.89 -44.41
C ASN A 32 -35.68 3.38 -44.75
N THR A 33 -34.74 4.09 -44.11
CA THR A 33 -34.10 5.23 -44.81
C THR A 33 -33.16 4.64 -45.86
N SER A 34 -33.56 4.62 -47.13
CA SER A 34 -32.70 4.10 -48.19
C SER A 34 -31.44 4.95 -48.27
N ASN A 35 -30.26 4.33 -48.12
CA ASN A 35 -29.00 5.00 -48.41
C ASN A 35 -28.75 4.94 -49.92
N LYS A 36 -28.55 6.09 -50.57
CA LYS A 36 -28.13 6.18 -51.98
C LYS A 36 -26.66 6.60 -52.06
N LYS A 37 -25.96 6.18 -53.11
CA LYS A 37 -24.57 6.60 -53.34
C LYS A 37 -24.52 8.08 -53.75
N TYR A 38 -23.42 8.76 -53.41
CA TYR A 38 -23.23 10.18 -53.75
C TYR A 38 -23.31 10.48 -55.26
N LEU A 39 -22.88 9.54 -56.11
CA LEU A 39 -22.99 9.66 -57.57
C LEU A 39 -24.45 9.75 -58.03
N ASP A 40 -25.34 8.98 -57.41
CA ASP A 40 -26.77 8.99 -57.73
C ASP A 40 -27.41 10.32 -57.34
N PHE A 41 -26.98 10.90 -56.21
CA PHE A 41 -27.37 12.25 -55.79
C PHE A 41 -26.95 13.31 -56.82
N ARG A 42 -25.71 13.26 -57.31
CA ARG A 42 -25.26 14.19 -58.36
C ARG A 42 -26.10 14.06 -59.63
N SER A 43 -26.53 12.85 -59.95
CA SER A 43 -27.46 12.60 -61.05
C SER A 43 -28.85 13.17 -60.79
N ASP A 44 -29.39 13.02 -59.57
CA ASP A 44 -30.71 13.53 -59.17
C ASP A 44 -30.75 15.08 -59.16
N VAL A 45 -29.62 15.71 -58.79
CA VAL A 45 -29.43 17.18 -58.88
C VAL A 45 -29.43 17.62 -60.35
N SER A 46 -28.65 16.96 -61.22
CA SER A 46 -28.60 17.30 -62.65
C SER A 46 -29.96 17.12 -63.37
N LYS A 47 -30.78 16.15 -62.92
CA LYS A 47 -32.12 15.88 -63.42
C LYS A 47 -33.21 16.75 -62.78
N ASN A 48 -32.83 17.67 -61.88
CA ASN A 48 -33.72 18.63 -61.22
C ASN A 48 -34.84 17.97 -60.39
N LEU A 49 -34.55 16.79 -59.82
CA LEU A 49 -35.48 15.97 -59.02
C LEU A 49 -35.44 16.31 -57.52
N VAL A 50 -34.36 16.96 -57.07
CA VAL A 50 -34.16 17.35 -55.67
C VAL A 50 -34.96 18.61 -55.35
N SER A 51 -35.60 18.63 -54.18
CA SER A 51 -36.38 19.77 -53.69
C SER A 51 -35.69 20.51 -52.55
N GLU A 52 -35.16 19.77 -51.58
CA GLU A 52 -34.55 20.34 -50.38
C GLU A 52 -33.43 19.42 -49.89
N VAL A 53 -32.30 20.00 -49.48
CA VAL A 53 -31.16 19.28 -48.91
C VAL A 53 -30.91 19.80 -47.49
N TYR A 54 -30.83 18.87 -46.54
CA TYR A 54 -30.52 19.15 -45.15
C TYR A 54 -29.04 18.86 -44.91
N ILE A 55 -28.25 19.93 -44.81
CA ILE A 55 -26.80 19.86 -44.60
C ILE A 55 -26.53 20.09 -43.12
N THR A 56 -25.82 19.17 -42.47
CA THR A 56 -25.32 19.37 -41.10
C THR A 56 -23.86 18.91 -41.03
N ASN A 57 -23.21 19.08 -39.87
CA ASN A 57 -21.81 18.67 -39.67
C ASN A 57 -21.61 17.13 -39.62
N SER A 58 -22.68 16.34 -39.79
CA SER A 58 -22.59 14.87 -39.85
C SER A 58 -21.90 14.37 -41.14
N PRO A 59 -21.33 13.15 -41.13
CA PRO A 59 -20.75 12.52 -42.32
C PRO A 59 -21.76 12.22 -43.43
N THR A 60 -23.06 12.18 -43.13
CA THR A 60 -24.15 12.00 -44.10
C THR A 60 -25.05 13.24 -44.15
N MET A 61 -25.69 13.49 -45.29
CA MET A 61 -26.70 14.52 -45.49
C MET A 61 -28.03 13.87 -45.92
N SER A 62 -29.15 14.52 -45.58
CA SER A 62 -30.49 14.04 -45.97
C SER A 62 -31.03 14.85 -47.13
N VAL A 63 -31.54 14.16 -48.16
CA VAL A 63 -32.03 14.77 -49.39
C VAL A 63 -33.50 14.44 -49.58
N LYS A 64 -34.31 15.48 -49.81
CA LYS A 64 -35.74 15.37 -50.09
C LYS A 64 -35.98 15.60 -51.58
N LEU A 65 -36.52 14.59 -52.26
CA LEU A 65 -36.93 14.69 -53.66
C LEU A 65 -38.30 15.38 -53.80
N LYS A 66 -38.60 15.93 -54.98
CA LYS A 66 -39.89 16.58 -55.29
C LYS A 66 -41.10 15.64 -55.11
N ASN A 67 -40.90 14.32 -55.17
CA ASN A 67 -41.93 13.29 -54.92
C ASN A 67 -42.18 13.03 -53.41
N GLY A 68 -41.49 13.73 -52.50
CA GLY A 68 -41.66 13.58 -51.06
C GLY A 68 -40.81 12.48 -50.41
N THR A 69 -40.08 11.67 -51.19
CA THR A 69 -39.18 10.64 -50.64
C THR A 69 -37.89 11.27 -50.09
N ILE A 70 -37.39 10.72 -48.99
CA ILE A 70 -36.19 11.20 -48.29
C ILE A 70 -35.19 10.06 -48.23
N TYR A 71 -33.95 10.33 -48.64
CA TYR A 71 -32.85 9.39 -48.59
C TYR A 71 -31.62 10.06 -47.96
N GLN A 72 -30.68 9.23 -47.47
CA GLN A 72 -29.40 9.70 -46.97
C GLN A 72 -28.28 9.40 -47.98
N THR A 73 -27.31 10.29 -48.05
CA THR A 73 -26.12 10.18 -48.91
C THR A 73 -24.93 10.84 -48.21
N ASP A 74 -23.72 10.60 -48.69
CA ASP A 74 -22.49 11.10 -48.07
C ASP A 74 -22.39 12.64 -48.18
N ASN A 75 -21.93 13.29 -47.12
CA ASN A 75 -21.68 14.72 -47.10
C ASN A 75 -20.26 15.01 -47.62
N PRO A 76 -20.09 15.71 -48.76
CA PRO A 76 -18.78 15.97 -49.35
C PRO A 76 -17.92 16.96 -48.56
N ARG A 77 -18.50 17.72 -47.62
CA ARG A 77 -17.81 18.69 -46.73
C ARG A 77 -16.91 19.71 -47.47
N LEU A 78 -17.34 20.14 -48.65
CA LEU A 78 -16.67 21.19 -49.42
C LEU A 78 -17.31 22.56 -49.11
N ASN A 79 -16.49 23.61 -49.04
CA ASN A 79 -16.95 24.96 -48.67
C ASN A 79 -17.92 25.57 -49.69
N ASP A 80 -17.74 25.28 -50.98
CA ASP A 80 -18.55 25.87 -52.06
C ASP A 80 -19.84 25.07 -52.37
N PHE A 81 -20.02 23.92 -51.73
CA PHE A 81 -21.12 22.99 -52.01
C PHE A 81 -22.51 23.59 -51.74
N LYS A 82 -22.62 24.48 -50.74
CA LYS A 82 -23.87 25.18 -50.44
C LYS A 82 -24.22 26.19 -51.54
N GLU A 83 -23.23 26.87 -52.08
CA GLU A 83 -23.42 27.85 -53.14
C GLU A 83 -23.88 27.16 -54.44
N ASP A 84 -23.25 26.05 -54.81
CA ASP A 84 -23.62 25.22 -55.97
C ASP A 84 -25.08 24.75 -55.92
N LEU A 85 -25.57 24.34 -54.75
CA LEU A 85 -26.96 23.87 -54.59
C LEU A 85 -27.98 25.02 -54.71
N LEU A 86 -27.64 26.19 -54.19
CA LEU A 86 -28.49 27.38 -54.28
C LEU A 86 -28.56 27.92 -55.72
N GLN A 87 -27.43 27.92 -56.45
CA GLN A 87 -27.40 28.28 -57.87
C GLN A 87 -28.27 27.35 -58.74
N ASN A 88 -28.44 26.08 -58.33
CA ASN A 88 -29.32 25.11 -58.99
C ASN A 88 -30.79 25.15 -58.52
N ASN A 89 -31.23 26.23 -57.84
CA ASN A 89 -32.59 26.41 -57.30
C ASN A 89 -33.06 25.33 -56.30
N ILE A 90 -32.13 24.68 -55.59
CA ILE A 90 -32.44 23.72 -54.52
C ILE A 90 -32.44 24.45 -53.18
N LYS A 91 -33.47 24.22 -52.35
CA LYS A 91 -33.50 24.80 -51.00
C LYS A 91 -32.51 24.06 -50.10
N VAL A 92 -31.66 24.81 -49.40
CA VAL A 92 -30.70 24.24 -48.44
C VAL A 92 -31.09 24.67 -47.02
N SER A 93 -31.26 23.70 -46.13
CA SER A 93 -31.52 23.94 -44.70
C SER A 93 -30.37 23.37 -43.88
N GLU A 94 -29.88 24.15 -42.90
CA GLU A 94 -28.77 23.76 -42.02
C GLU A 94 -29.24 23.09 -40.71
N THR A 95 -30.53 22.74 -40.65
CA THR A 95 -31.10 22.06 -39.50
C THR A 95 -31.26 20.55 -39.80
N PRO A 96 -31.07 19.67 -38.79
CA PRO A 96 -31.36 18.26 -38.96
C PRO A 96 -32.81 18.06 -39.42
N TYR A 97 -33.04 17.12 -40.33
CA TYR A 97 -34.40 16.75 -40.70
C TYR A 97 -35.10 16.08 -39.51
N PHE A 98 -36.12 16.74 -38.96
CA PHE A 98 -36.97 16.19 -37.91
C PHE A 98 -38.29 15.72 -38.50
N SER A 99 -38.50 14.40 -38.51
CA SER A 99 -39.82 13.83 -38.79
C SER A 99 -40.75 14.11 -37.60
N LEU A 100 -41.88 14.77 -37.87
CA LEU A 100 -42.92 15.05 -36.86
C LEU A 100 -43.37 13.77 -36.13
N TYR A 101 -43.33 12.62 -36.82
CA TYR A 101 -43.68 11.31 -36.26
C TYR A 101 -42.70 10.82 -35.18
N ASN A 102 -41.44 11.25 -35.22
CA ASN A 102 -40.43 10.86 -34.22
C ASN A 102 -40.41 11.82 -33.02
N VAL A 103 -40.81 13.07 -33.20
CA VAL A 103 -40.76 14.11 -32.15
C VAL A 103 -41.95 14.02 -31.19
N LEU A 104 -43.13 13.67 -31.70
CA LEU A 104 -44.36 13.60 -30.91
C LEU A 104 -44.28 12.61 -29.72
N PRO A 105 -43.86 11.35 -29.90
CA PRO A 105 -43.72 10.43 -28.77
C PRO A 105 -42.68 10.91 -27.74
N LEU A 106 -41.53 11.40 -28.21
CA LEU A 106 -40.44 11.85 -27.33
C LEU A 106 -40.86 13.02 -26.44
N THR A 107 -41.56 14.01 -27.00
CA THR A 107 -42.06 15.16 -26.25
C THR A 107 -43.10 14.76 -25.20
N ILE A 108 -44.03 13.86 -25.55
CA ILE A 108 -45.02 13.30 -24.61
C ILE A 108 -44.33 12.53 -23.48
N LEU A 109 -43.27 11.79 -23.77
CA LEU A 109 -42.51 11.05 -22.76
C LEU A 109 -41.83 12.00 -21.77
N ILE A 110 -41.16 13.04 -22.25
CA ILE A 110 -40.50 14.05 -21.41
C ILE A 110 -41.52 14.75 -20.51
N ILE A 111 -42.69 15.14 -21.05
CA ILE A 111 -43.77 15.75 -20.28
C ILE A 111 -44.32 14.77 -19.23
N SER A 112 -44.47 13.49 -19.56
CA SER A 112 -44.92 12.49 -18.59
C SER A 112 -43.92 12.34 -17.43
N LEU A 113 -42.60 12.30 -17.74
CA LEU A 113 -41.54 12.17 -16.74
C LEU A 113 -41.50 13.39 -15.82
N ILE A 114 -41.58 14.60 -16.39
CA ILE A 114 -41.54 15.85 -15.61
C ILE A 114 -42.71 15.93 -14.63
N ILE A 115 -43.91 15.51 -15.07
CA ILE A 115 -45.11 15.48 -14.23
C ILE A 115 -44.96 14.43 -13.12
N THR A 116 -44.43 13.23 -13.41
CA THR A 116 -44.18 12.22 -12.35
C THR A 116 -43.17 12.70 -11.31
N ILE A 117 -42.09 13.37 -11.72
CA ILE A 117 -41.07 13.93 -10.80
C ILE A 117 -41.69 15.00 -9.91
N ILE A 118 -42.44 15.96 -10.49
CA ILE A 118 -43.08 17.03 -9.71
C ILE A 118 -44.12 16.46 -8.73
N MET A 119 -44.88 15.44 -9.13
CA MET A 119 -45.87 14.80 -8.26
C MET A 119 -45.22 13.92 -7.17
N SER A 120 -44.06 13.31 -7.45
CA SER A 120 -43.25 12.60 -6.46
C SER A 120 -42.69 13.56 -5.41
N LEU A 121 -42.24 14.75 -5.82
CA LEU A 121 -41.74 15.80 -4.92
C LEU A 121 -42.84 16.39 -4.03
N LYS A 122 -44.09 16.46 -4.50
CA LYS A 122 -45.22 16.98 -3.70
C LYS A 122 -45.84 15.96 -2.73
N SER A 123 -45.60 14.66 -2.89
CA SER A 123 -46.32 13.61 -2.14
C SER A 123 -45.60 13.05 -0.91
N LYS A 124 -44.37 13.49 -0.61
CA LYS A 124 -43.70 13.18 0.66
C LYS A 124 -42.86 14.37 1.11
N THR A 125 -43.20 14.92 2.28
CA THR A 125 -42.28 15.63 3.18
C THR A 125 -41.17 14.67 3.62
N LEU A 126 -40.31 14.27 2.68
CA LEU A 126 -39.11 13.48 2.92
C LEU A 126 -37.91 14.39 2.65
N SER A 127 -37.30 14.81 3.75
CA SER A 127 -35.95 15.35 3.91
C SER A 127 -35.12 15.45 2.62
N SER A 128 -35.14 16.64 2.01
CA SER A 128 -34.23 17.08 0.95
C SER A 128 -32.75 17.16 1.39
N LYS A 129 -32.43 16.70 2.61
CA LYS A 129 -31.09 16.73 3.18
C LYS A 129 -30.23 15.49 2.87
N LYS A 130 -30.80 14.44 2.26
CA LYS A 130 -30.13 13.14 2.06
C LYS A 130 -29.56 12.87 0.67
N LEU A 131 -29.78 13.77 -0.30
CA LEU A 131 -29.32 13.57 -1.70
C LEU A 131 -28.13 14.46 -2.10
N PHE A 132 -27.75 15.45 -1.28
CA PHE A 132 -26.60 16.35 -1.56
C PHE A 132 -25.48 16.27 -0.51
N SER A 133 -25.57 15.37 0.47
CA SER A 133 -24.44 15.02 1.33
C SER A 133 -23.69 13.87 0.67
N GLY A 134 -22.55 14.16 0.05
CA GLY A 134 -21.64 13.13 -0.47
C GLY A 134 -21.36 12.07 0.60
N ASP A 135 -21.49 10.80 0.20
CA ASP A 135 -21.22 9.58 0.95
C ASP A 135 -20.89 9.80 2.43
N SER A 136 -21.92 9.74 3.27
CA SER A 136 -21.71 9.50 4.69
C SER A 136 -21.15 8.08 4.81
N LEU A 137 -19.83 7.95 4.82
CA LEU A 137 -19.20 6.75 5.37
C LEU A 137 -19.85 6.49 6.73
N ASP A 138 -20.31 5.27 6.93
CA ASP A 138 -20.74 4.76 8.24
C ASP A 138 -19.50 4.63 9.13
N ILE A 139 -18.96 5.78 9.56
CA ILE A 139 -18.04 5.89 10.69
C ILE A 139 -18.86 5.44 11.91
N SER A 140 -18.85 4.13 12.14
CA SER A 140 -19.47 3.49 13.28
C SER A 140 -18.43 3.45 14.40
N ALA A 141 -18.85 3.84 15.60
CA ALA A 141 -18.01 3.68 16.78
C ALA A 141 -17.88 2.17 17.05
N VAL A 142 -16.69 1.71 17.39
CA VAL A 142 -16.56 0.42 18.08
C VAL A 142 -16.82 0.73 19.55
N GLU A 143 -18.06 0.48 20.00
CA GLU A 143 -18.52 0.82 21.36
C GLU A 143 -17.89 -0.08 22.44
N ASN A 144 -17.48 -1.30 22.10
CA ASN A 144 -16.76 -2.21 22.99
C ASN A 144 -15.48 -2.70 22.30
N VAL A 145 -14.34 -2.21 22.76
CA VAL A 145 -13.03 -2.71 22.33
C VAL A 145 -12.61 -3.81 23.30
N ASP A 146 -12.68 -5.08 22.88
CA ASP A 146 -12.26 -6.24 23.69
C ASP A 146 -10.74 -6.34 23.91
N PHE A 147 -9.99 -5.27 23.67
CA PHE A 147 -8.54 -5.21 23.81
C PHE A 147 -8.17 -4.29 24.97
N ASP A 148 -7.41 -4.82 25.91
CA ASP A 148 -6.87 -4.16 27.09
C ASP A 148 -5.33 -4.17 27.07
N PHE A 149 -4.67 -3.59 28.09
CA PHE A 149 -3.20 -3.64 28.16
C PHE A 149 -2.64 -5.04 28.38
N THR A 150 -3.45 -6.02 28.81
CA THR A 150 -3.02 -7.42 28.91
C THR A 150 -2.91 -8.09 27.55
N SER A 151 -3.66 -7.60 26.56
CA SER A 151 -3.63 -8.05 25.17
C SER A 151 -2.43 -7.53 24.38
N VAL A 152 -1.69 -6.55 24.90
CA VAL A 152 -0.45 -6.05 24.29
C VAL A 152 0.72 -6.55 25.13
N ALA A 153 1.53 -7.46 24.59
CA ALA A 153 2.73 -7.94 25.28
C ALA A 153 3.96 -7.07 24.95
N GLY A 154 4.77 -6.73 25.96
CA GLY A 154 5.97 -5.90 25.80
C GLY A 154 5.70 -4.40 25.67
N ASN A 155 6.69 -3.65 25.17
CA ASN A 155 6.68 -2.20 25.00
C ASN A 155 6.23 -1.45 26.27
N GLU A 156 6.85 -1.78 27.41
CA GLU A 156 6.42 -1.27 28.72
C GLU A 156 6.57 0.25 28.79
N GLU A 157 7.60 0.82 28.16
CA GLU A 157 7.84 2.27 28.07
C GLU A 157 6.72 2.99 27.28
N ALA A 158 6.26 2.38 26.19
CA ALA A 158 5.16 2.92 25.40
C ALA A 158 3.84 2.85 26.17
N LYS A 159 3.59 1.74 26.89
CA LYS A 159 2.42 1.57 27.78
C LYS A 159 2.42 2.58 28.92
N GLU A 160 3.55 2.75 29.61
CA GLU A 160 3.71 3.74 30.66
C GLU A 160 3.45 5.15 30.14
N SER A 161 3.98 5.47 28.95
CA SER A 161 3.76 6.77 28.29
C SER A 161 2.30 7.03 27.91
N VAL A 162 1.49 6.00 27.67
CA VAL A 162 0.04 6.15 27.42
C VAL A 162 -0.83 5.97 28.67
N ASN A 163 -0.27 5.51 29.79
CA ASN A 163 -1.02 5.26 31.01
C ASN A 163 -1.65 6.53 31.60
N ASP A 164 -0.94 7.66 31.52
CA ASP A 164 -1.49 8.97 31.95
C ASP A 164 -2.74 9.36 31.15
N ILE A 165 -2.77 9.00 29.86
CA ILE A 165 -3.88 9.31 28.96
C ILE A 165 -5.09 8.44 29.30
N VAL A 166 -4.86 7.18 29.67
CA VAL A 166 -5.91 6.29 30.19
C VAL A 166 -6.48 6.82 31.50
N ASP A 167 -5.65 7.20 32.48
CA ASP A 167 -6.13 7.75 33.76
C ASP A 167 -6.92 9.05 33.54
N PHE A 168 -6.52 9.87 32.57
CA PHE A 168 -7.30 11.05 32.19
C PHE A 168 -8.68 10.71 31.62
N LEU A 169 -8.75 9.80 30.66
CA LEU A 169 -10.03 9.40 30.04
C LEU A 169 -10.98 8.84 31.11
N LYS A 170 -10.46 8.10 32.10
CA LYS A 170 -11.20 7.64 33.27
C LYS A 170 -11.61 8.81 34.18
N ASN A 171 -10.64 9.63 34.61
CA ASN A 171 -10.76 10.62 35.69
C ASN A 171 -10.36 12.06 35.24
N PRO A 172 -11.10 12.70 34.32
CA PRO A 172 -10.70 14.00 33.77
C PRO A 172 -10.72 15.14 34.80
N GLU A 173 -11.61 15.06 35.80
CA GLU A 173 -11.74 16.09 36.85
C GLU A 173 -10.50 16.19 37.73
N LYS A 174 -9.81 15.07 37.98
CA LYS A 174 -8.56 15.01 38.72
C LYS A 174 -7.53 15.95 38.07
N TYR A 175 -7.31 15.80 36.77
CA TYR A 175 -6.35 16.62 36.03
C TYR A 175 -6.79 18.09 35.89
N ALA A 176 -8.10 18.33 35.71
CA ALA A 176 -8.65 19.68 35.67
C ALA A 176 -8.43 20.45 36.98
N SER A 177 -8.47 19.77 38.13
CA SER A 177 -8.24 20.40 39.45
C SER A 177 -6.81 20.91 39.64
N TYR A 178 -5.82 20.27 39.00
CA TYR A 178 -4.43 20.70 38.98
C TYR A 178 -4.13 21.73 37.88
N GLY A 179 -5.11 22.07 37.03
CA GLY A 179 -4.90 22.93 35.87
C GLY A 179 -3.98 22.31 34.80
N ALA A 180 -3.81 20.99 34.82
CA ALA A 180 -2.97 20.28 33.87
C ALA A 180 -3.64 20.27 32.48
N ARG A 181 -2.91 20.73 31.47
CA ARG A 181 -3.32 20.61 30.06
C ARG A 181 -2.82 19.30 29.50
N ILE A 182 -3.70 18.60 28.82
CA ILE A 182 -3.41 17.24 28.34
C ILE A 182 -3.12 17.27 26.86
N PRO A 183 -2.19 16.42 26.39
CA PRO A 183 -1.89 16.30 24.98
C PRO A 183 -3.17 15.99 24.20
N LYS A 184 -3.52 16.89 23.29
CA LYS A 184 -4.68 16.73 22.41
C LYS A 184 -4.46 15.62 21.40
N GLY A 185 -3.19 15.40 21.04
CA GLY A 185 -2.79 14.46 20.00
C GLY A 185 -1.51 13.72 20.36
N ILE A 186 -1.52 12.42 20.10
CA ILE A 186 -0.36 11.55 20.27
C ILE A 186 -0.01 10.95 18.92
N ILE A 187 1.28 10.92 18.57
CA ILE A 187 1.77 10.13 17.44
C ILE A 187 2.49 8.90 17.99
N LEU A 188 2.01 7.72 17.60
CA LEU A 188 2.71 6.45 17.74
C LEU A 188 3.56 6.24 16.49
N TYR A 189 4.89 6.19 16.63
CA TYR A 189 5.78 5.97 15.50
C TYR A 189 6.73 4.79 15.74
N GLY A 190 7.21 4.17 14.66
CA GLY A 190 8.14 3.03 14.74
C GLY A 190 7.96 2.07 13.58
N GLU A 191 8.73 1.00 13.56
CA GLU A 191 8.70 -0.01 12.50
C GLU A 191 7.30 -0.64 12.29
N PRO A 192 6.98 -1.14 11.09
CA PRO A 192 5.70 -1.78 10.83
C PRO A 192 5.55 -3.08 11.63
N GLY A 193 4.33 -3.33 12.12
CA GLY A 193 4.00 -4.56 12.86
C GLY A 193 4.47 -4.60 14.32
N THR A 194 4.82 -3.46 14.92
CA THR A 194 5.16 -3.35 16.36
C THR A 194 3.95 -3.20 17.28
N GLY A 195 2.73 -3.22 16.74
CA GLY A 195 1.50 -3.16 17.52
C GLY A 195 0.96 -1.75 17.79
N LYS A 196 1.32 -0.74 16.98
CA LYS A 196 0.80 0.64 17.10
C LYS A 196 -0.74 0.70 17.17
N THR A 197 -1.42 0.04 16.23
CA THR A 197 -2.89 -0.04 16.19
C THR A 197 -3.46 -0.81 17.39
N LEU A 198 -2.78 -1.87 17.84
CA LEU A 198 -3.18 -2.65 19.02
C LEU A 198 -3.05 -1.81 20.31
N LEU A 199 -1.97 -1.05 20.45
CA LEU A 199 -1.78 -0.14 21.59
C LEU A 199 -2.86 0.94 21.64
N ALA A 200 -3.21 1.53 20.50
CA ALA A 200 -4.29 2.53 20.43
C ALA A 200 -5.66 1.94 20.83
N LYS A 201 -5.96 0.71 20.39
CA LYS A 201 -7.17 -0.03 20.81
C LYS A 201 -7.15 -0.31 22.32
N ALA A 202 -6.00 -0.77 22.84
CA ALA A 202 -5.83 -1.07 24.25
C ALA A 202 -6.01 0.17 25.14
N VAL A 203 -5.57 1.35 24.71
CA VAL A 203 -5.84 2.61 25.43
C VAL A 203 -7.33 2.89 25.54
N ALA A 204 -8.10 2.69 24.46
CA ALA A 204 -9.54 2.91 24.46
C ALA A 204 -10.31 1.87 25.29
N GLY A 205 -9.93 0.58 25.18
CA GLY A 205 -10.52 -0.50 25.96
C GLY A 205 -10.22 -0.39 27.45
N GLU A 206 -8.97 -0.08 27.81
CA GLU A 206 -8.57 0.15 29.20
C GLU A 206 -9.33 1.34 29.81
N ALA A 207 -9.52 2.43 29.05
CA ALA A 207 -10.29 3.59 29.48
C ALA A 207 -11.82 3.40 29.40
N ASN A 208 -12.29 2.32 28.79
CA ASN A 208 -13.70 2.03 28.50
C ASN A 208 -14.42 3.18 27.78
N VAL A 209 -13.81 3.68 26.69
CA VAL A 209 -14.34 4.77 25.86
C VAL A 209 -14.52 4.32 24.39
N PRO A 210 -15.47 4.91 23.65
CA PRO A 210 -15.65 4.63 22.23
C PRO A 210 -14.37 4.85 21.41
N PHE A 211 -14.10 3.92 20.49
CA PHE A 211 -12.96 3.97 19.58
C PHE A 211 -13.41 4.22 18.14
N TYR A 212 -12.91 5.30 17.54
CA TYR A 212 -13.14 5.64 16.14
C TYR A 212 -11.86 5.46 15.35
N ALA A 213 -11.77 4.45 14.49
CA ALA A 213 -10.62 4.25 13.62
C ALA A 213 -10.90 4.69 12.18
N MET A 214 -9.93 5.38 11.57
CA MET A 214 -9.87 5.63 10.13
C MET A 214 -8.43 5.49 9.64
N THR A 215 -8.24 5.13 8.38
CA THR A 215 -6.91 5.11 7.75
C THR A 215 -6.67 6.44 7.03
N GLY A 216 -5.45 6.94 7.02
CA GLY A 216 -5.06 8.19 6.37
C GLY A 216 -5.41 8.22 4.89
N SER A 217 -5.30 7.07 4.21
CA SER A 217 -5.71 6.88 2.82
C SER A 217 -7.21 7.12 2.58
N ASP A 218 -8.07 6.89 3.58
CA ASP A 218 -9.52 7.07 3.44
C ASP A 218 -9.89 8.54 3.25
N PHE A 219 -9.00 9.46 3.60
CA PHE A 219 -9.21 10.88 3.42
C PHE A 219 -8.73 11.40 2.07
N VAL A 220 -7.92 10.64 1.33
CA VAL A 220 -7.39 11.03 0.02
C VAL A 220 -8.35 10.57 -1.07
N GLN A 221 -9.05 11.50 -1.71
CA GLN A 221 -10.07 11.21 -2.71
C GLN A 221 -9.90 12.03 -4.00
N ILE A 222 -10.49 11.52 -5.09
CA ILE A 222 -10.52 12.21 -6.39
C ILE A 222 -11.36 13.51 -6.31
N TYR A 223 -12.34 13.56 -5.40
CA TYR A 223 -13.24 14.70 -5.25
C TYR A 223 -12.75 15.68 -4.20
N VAL A 224 -12.54 16.93 -4.63
CA VAL A 224 -12.09 18.03 -3.78
C VAL A 224 -13.06 18.25 -2.61
N GLY A 225 -12.51 18.35 -1.39
CA GLY A 225 -13.26 18.68 -0.18
C GLY A 225 -13.98 17.50 0.50
N VAL A 226 -13.97 16.30 -0.08
CA VAL A 226 -14.58 15.13 0.56
C VAL A 226 -13.77 14.67 1.78
N GLY A 227 -12.43 14.62 1.69
CA GLY A 227 -11.56 14.32 2.82
C GLY A 227 -11.77 15.28 4.01
N ALA A 228 -11.77 16.59 3.74
CA ALA A 228 -12.07 17.61 4.74
C ALA A 228 -13.46 17.46 5.38
N SER A 229 -14.48 17.06 4.61
CA SER A 229 -15.83 16.80 5.15
C SER A 229 -15.84 15.60 6.10
N ARG A 230 -15.14 14.51 5.75
CA ARG A 230 -15.03 13.29 6.57
C ARG A 230 -14.38 13.56 7.91
N ILE A 231 -13.29 14.34 7.93
CA ILE A 231 -12.64 14.77 9.18
C ILE A 231 -13.64 15.50 10.08
N ARG A 232 -14.37 16.50 9.55
CA ARG A 232 -15.37 17.22 10.34
C ARG A 232 -16.47 16.31 10.87
N GLN A 233 -16.90 15.32 10.09
CA GLN A 233 -17.92 14.35 10.52
C GLN A 233 -17.38 13.40 11.62
N LEU A 234 -16.13 12.94 11.50
CA LEU A 234 -15.45 12.13 12.49
C LEU A 234 -15.40 12.84 13.85
N PHE A 235 -14.89 14.07 13.88
CA PHE A 235 -14.85 14.88 15.10
C PHE A 235 -16.25 15.18 15.64
N LYS A 236 -17.21 15.48 14.77
CA LYS A 236 -18.60 15.71 15.20
C LYS A 236 -19.19 14.47 15.87
N LYS A 237 -18.96 13.26 15.35
CA LYS A 237 -19.43 12.00 15.95
C LYS A 237 -18.75 11.75 17.30
N ALA A 238 -17.43 11.92 17.38
CA ALA A 238 -16.70 11.80 18.65
C ALA A 238 -17.25 12.74 19.73
N ARG A 239 -17.52 14.01 19.39
CA ARG A 239 -18.10 14.99 20.31
C ARG A 239 -19.48 14.62 20.84
N THR A 240 -20.29 13.85 20.10
CA THR A 240 -21.61 13.43 20.59
C THR A 240 -21.54 12.48 21.79
N HIS A 241 -20.43 11.75 21.96
CA HIS A 241 -20.22 10.83 23.08
C HIS A 241 -19.53 11.51 24.29
N GLY A 242 -19.00 12.73 24.11
CA GLY A 242 -18.13 13.36 25.09
C GLY A 242 -16.74 12.72 25.04
N LYS A 243 -16.53 11.64 25.77
CA LYS A 243 -15.22 10.95 25.84
C LYS A 243 -15.05 9.98 24.67
N ALA A 244 -13.96 10.09 23.93
CA ALA A 244 -13.67 9.18 22.82
C ALA A 244 -12.19 9.19 22.45
N VAL A 245 -11.73 8.08 21.86
CA VAL A 245 -10.43 7.99 21.20
C VAL A 245 -10.64 7.99 19.69
N ILE A 246 -10.01 8.93 18.99
CA ILE A 246 -9.95 8.96 17.52
C ILE A 246 -8.59 8.42 17.11
N PHE A 247 -8.57 7.32 16.36
CA PHE A 247 -7.35 6.72 15.82
C PHE A 247 -7.24 6.96 14.31
N ILE A 248 -6.11 7.50 13.86
CA ILE A 248 -5.78 7.71 12.46
C ILE A 248 -4.53 6.89 12.13
N ASP A 249 -4.70 5.77 11.43
CA ASP A 249 -3.56 4.99 10.92
C ASP A 249 -2.96 5.66 9.68
N GLU A 250 -1.69 5.41 9.37
CA GLU A 250 -1.01 5.94 8.17
C GLU A 250 -1.22 7.46 7.96
N ILE A 251 -1.05 8.26 9.01
CA ILE A 251 -1.28 9.72 8.95
C ILE A 251 -0.40 10.42 7.90
N ASP A 252 0.72 9.82 7.53
CA ASP A 252 1.62 10.28 6.46
C ASP A 252 0.93 10.37 5.08
N ALA A 253 -0.18 9.67 4.85
CA ALA A 253 -0.96 9.80 3.62
C ALA A 253 -1.51 11.23 3.40
N ILE A 254 -1.88 11.92 4.49
CA ILE A 254 -2.38 13.31 4.47
C ILE A 254 -1.42 14.32 5.11
N GLY A 255 -0.44 13.84 5.88
CA GLY A 255 0.44 14.64 6.71
C GLY A 255 1.86 14.83 6.19
N LYS A 256 2.19 14.37 4.98
CA LYS A 256 3.56 14.46 4.43
C LYS A 256 3.99 15.91 4.19
N LYS A 257 5.27 16.24 4.49
CA LYS A 257 5.90 17.53 4.12
C LYS A 257 5.77 17.80 2.61
N ARG A 258 5.60 19.07 2.26
CA ARG A 258 5.61 19.51 0.86
C ARG A 258 6.99 19.28 0.26
N GLU A 259 7.05 18.43 -0.76
CA GLU A 259 8.21 18.37 -1.65
C GLU A 259 8.08 19.53 -2.65
N SER A 260 9.04 20.45 -2.61
CA SER A 260 9.09 21.63 -3.47
C SER A 260 9.21 21.21 -4.94
N GLY A 261 8.10 21.06 -5.66
CA GLY A 261 8.15 20.85 -7.12
C GLY A 261 6.93 20.24 -7.83
N GLN A 262 5.93 19.69 -7.14
CA GLN A 262 4.82 18.99 -7.83
C GLN A 262 3.50 19.79 -7.82
N ALA A 263 3.30 20.61 -8.84
CA ALA A 263 2.06 21.35 -9.08
C ALA A 263 0.98 20.40 -9.67
N GLY A 264 -0.05 20.08 -8.88
CA GLY A 264 -1.30 19.50 -9.42
C GLY A 264 -2.05 18.50 -8.52
N GLY A 265 -1.40 17.90 -7.51
CA GLY A 265 -2.02 16.93 -6.58
C GLY A 265 -2.04 17.36 -5.11
N SER A 266 -1.50 18.53 -4.77
CA SER A 266 -1.33 19.00 -3.39
C SER A 266 -2.61 19.53 -2.77
N ASP A 267 -3.50 20.14 -3.56
CA ASP A 267 -4.58 20.99 -3.04
C ASP A 267 -5.63 20.22 -2.21
N GLU A 268 -5.97 18.99 -2.60
CA GLU A 268 -6.94 18.17 -1.87
C GLU A 268 -6.36 17.65 -0.54
N ARG A 269 -5.10 17.20 -0.57
CA ARG A 269 -4.38 16.76 0.63
C ARG A 269 -4.16 17.91 1.60
N ASP A 270 -3.73 19.07 1.09
CA ASP A 270 -3.57 20.29 1.88
C ASP A 270 -4.88 20.74 2.52
N GLN A 271 -6.00 20.70 1.77
CA GLN A 271 -7.31 21.06 2.32
C GLN A 271 -7.75 20.11 3.44
N THR A 272 -7.53 18.81 3.25
CA THR A 272 -7.83 17.76 4.22
C THR A 272 -6.95 17.89 5.47
N LEU A 273 -5.64 18.10 5.29
CA LEU A 273 -4.70 18.36 6.39
C LEU A 273 -5.12 19.60 7.18
N ASN A 274 -5.41 20.71 6.51
CA ASN A 274 -5.86 21.94 7.17
C ASN A 274 -7.17 21.75 7.93
N ALA A 275 -8.09 20.92 7.43
CA ALA A 275 -9.30 20.56 8.17
C ALA A 275 -8.97 19.81 9.46
N LEU A 276 -8.04 18.83 9.42
CA LEU A 276 -7.57 18.15 10.63
C LEU A 276 -6.94 19.13 11.63
N LEU A 277 -6.06 20.02 11.15
CA LEU A 277 -5.41 21.02 11.99
C LEU A 277 -6.41 21.98 12.65
N THR A 278 -7.46 22.35 11.91
CA THR A 278 -8.55 23.22 12.40
C THR A 278 -9.36 22.51 13.47
N GLU A 279 -9.74 21.24 13.24
CA GLU A 279 -10.47 20.44 14.23
C GLU A 279 -9.64 20.23 15.49
N MET A 280 -8.34 19.87 15.36
CA MET A 280 -7.41 19.70 16.48
C MET A 280 -7.27 20.96 17.35
N SER A 281 -7.24 22.14 16.71
CA SER A 281 -7.15 23.41 17.42
C SER A 281 -8.48 23.83 18.05
N GLY A 282 -9.61 23.34 17.51
CA GLY A 282 -10.95 23.84 17.78
C GLY A 282 -11.70 23.17 18.94
N PHE A 283 -11.28 22.00 19.43
CA PHE A 283 -11.95 21.35 20.56
C PHE A 283 -11.38 21.79 21.92
N ASN A 284 -12.28 21.95 22.90
CA ASN A 284 -11.91 22.33 24.27
C ASN A 284 -11.32 21.14 25.02
N GLU A 285 -10.35 21.39 25.91
CA GLU A 285 -9.73 20.36 26.78
C GLU A 285 -10.76 19.60 27.62
N LYS A 286 -11.92 20.21 27.88
CA LYS A 286 -13.04 19.62 28.64
C LYS A 286 -13.85 18.57 27.87
N GLU A 287 -13.67 18.47 26.55
CA GLU A 287 -14.46 17.53 25.73
C GLU A 287 -14.01 16.07 25.96
N GLY A 288 -12.80 15.81 26.49
CA GLY A 288 -12.35 14.45 26.81
C GLY A 288 -12.05 13.59 25.58
N ILE A 289 -11.76 14.23 24.44
CA ILE A 289 -11.40 13.58 23.18
C ILE A 289 -9.88 13.55 23.06
N VAL A 290 -9.34 12.37 22.74
CA VAL A 290 -7.91 12.18 22.47
C VAL A 290 -7.73 11.66 21.06
N VAL A 291 -6.82 12.28 20.30
CA VAL A 291 -6.50 11.85 18.93
C VAL A 291 -5.16 11.12 18.94
N ILE A 292 -5.16 9.87 18.49
CA ILE A 292 -3.96 9.04 18.35
C ILE A 292 -3.72 8.82 16.86
N ALA A 293 -2.53 9.14 16.38
CA ALA A 293 -2.12 8.88 15.01
C ALA A 293 -0.98 7.86 14.98
N ALA A 294 -0.94 7.00 13.96
CA ALA A 294 0.17 6.08 13.74
C ALA A 294 0.91 6.40 12.43
N THR A 295 2.23 6.30 12.47
CA THR A 295 3.07 6.38 11.27
C THR A 295 4.29 5.48 11.40
N ASN A 296 4.93 5.12 10.28
CA ASN A 296 6.24 4.48 10.31
C ASN A 296 7.38 5.51 10.29
N ARG A 297 7.09 6.76 9.89
CA ARG A 297 8.12 7.77 9.59
C ARG A 297 7.73 9.15 10.12
N LEU A 298 8.14 9.44 11.35
CA LEU A 298 7.90 10.74 11.99
C LEU A 298 8.58 11.90 11.22
N ASP A 299 9.75 11.63 10.64
CA ASP A 299 10.58 12.60 9.89
C ASP A 299 9.89 13.17 8.64
N MET A 300 8.97 12.39 8.04
CA MET A 300 8.24 12.76 6.83
C MET A 300 7.04 13.66 7.08
N LEU A 301 6.56 13.76 8.33
CA LEU A 301 5.36 14.53 8.65
C LEU A 301 5.60 16.04 8.66
N ASP A 302 4.60 16.80 8.25
CA ASP A 302 4.62 18.26 8.29
C ASP A 302 4.85 18.74 9.73
N SER A 303 5.83 19.61 9.90
CA SER A 303 6.11 20.32 11.16
C SER A 303 4.87 20.97 11.78
N ALA A 304 3.88 21.36 10.98
CA ALA A 304 2.62 21.91 11.44
C ALA A 304 1.83 20.92 12.30
N LEU A 305 1.87 19.62 12.01
CA LEU A 305 1.20 18.59 12.81
C LEU A 305 1.85 18.44 14.19
N LEU A 306 3.18 18.56 14.25
CA LEU A 306 4.00 18.32 15.43
C LEU A 306 4.07 19.53 16.39
N ARG A 307 3.30 20.60 16.14
CA ARG A 307 3.30 21.79 16.99
C ARG A 307 2.50 21.55 18.27
N PRO A 308 2.90 22.18 19.40
CA PRO A 308 2.15 22.12 20.65
C PRO A 308 0.67 22.46 20.48
N GLY A 309 -0.21 21.67 21.11
CA GLY A 309 -1.67 21.78 20.98
C GLY A 309 -2.28 21.03 19.78
N ARG A 310 -1.47 20.27 19.04
CA ARG A 310 -1.90 19.33 17.98
C ARG A 310 -1.41 17.93 18.34
N PHE A 311 -0.41 17.41 17.66
CA PHE A 311 0.31 16.21 18.07
C PHE A 311 1.54 16.64 18.86
N ASP A 312 1.37 16.77 20.16
CA ASP A 312 2.37 17.28 21.08
C ASP A 312 3.14 16.17 21.81
N ARG A 313 2.61 14.94 21.85
CA ARG A 313 3.32 13.77 22.37
C ARG A 313 3.70 12.82 21.23
N HIS A 314 4.97 12.45 21.17
CA HIS A 314 5.47 11.45 20.23
C HIS A 314 5.99 10.25 21.03
N ILE A 315 5.42 9.08 20.80
CA ILE A 315 5.75 7.85 21.52
C ILE A 315 6.29 6.87 20.49
N GLU A 316 7.51 6.42 20.71
CA GLU A 316 8.12 5.37 19.89
C GLU A 316 7.58 4.00 20.32
N VAL A 317 7.14 3.21 19.35
CA VAL A 317 6.75 1.81 19.52
C VAL A 317 7.79 0.97 18.78
N ALA A 318 8.87 0.68 19.51
CA ALA A 318 10.06 0.01 19.02
C ALA A 318 9.81 -1.48 18.74
N LEU A 319 10.82 -2.14 18.15
CA LEU A 319 10.86 -3.60 18.05
C LEU A 319 10.98 -4.20 19.46
N PRO A 320 10.37 -5.39 19.69
CA PRO A 320 10.41 -6.03 21.00
C PRO A 320 11.84 -6.48 21.38
N ASP A 321 12.21 -6.21 22.62
CA ASP A 321 13.40 -6.76 23.26
C ASP A 321 13.22 -8.27 23.54
N LEU A 322 14.28 -8.95 23.99
CA LEU A 322 14.24 -10.38 24.29
C LEU A 322 13.08 -10.74 25.26
N SER A 323 12.88 -9.92 26.28
CA SER A 323 11.84 -10.14 27.29
C SER A 323 10.43 -9.96 26.70
N ALA A 324 10.20 -8.95 25.86
CA ALA A 324 8.95 -8.75 25.13
C ALA A 324 8.71 -9.86 24.11
N ARG A 325 9.74 -10.31 23.36
CA ARG A 325 9.58 -11.41 22.39
C ARG A 325 9.09 -12.68 23.07
N LYS A 326 9.65 -13.03 24.23
CA LYS A 326 9.18 -14.16 25.06
C LYS A 326 7.71 -14.01 25.43
N LYS A 327 7.30 -12.84 25.97
CA LYS A 327 5.91 -12.56 26.32
C LYS A 327 4.96 -12.62 25.12
N ILE A 328 5.37 -12.10 23.96
CA ILE A 328 4.59 -12.11 22.71
C ILE A 328 4.42 -13.54 22.20
N ILE A 329 5.49 -14.33 22.19
CA ILE A 329 5.44 -15.74 21.81
C ILE A 329 4.48 -16.51 22.73
N ASP A 330 4.61 -16.33 24.06
CA ASP A 330 3.72 -16.97 25.04
C ASP A 330 2.25 -16.59 24.83
N LEU A 331 1.97 -15.32 24.55
CA LEU A 331 0.63 -14.82 24.27
C LEU A 331 0.00 -15.54 23.07
N HIS A 332 0.76 -15.69 21.97
CA HIS A 332 0.27 -16.34 20.75
C HIS A 332 0.22 -17.88 20.84
N LEU A 333 0.98 -18.49 21.76
CA LEU A 333 0.95 -19.93 22.04
C LEU A 333 -0.22 -20.33 22.96
N LYS A 334 -0.69 -19.43 23.84
CA LYS A 334 -1.69 -19.72 24.89
C LYS A 334 -2.94 -20.46 24.42
N ASN A 335 -3.42 -20.17 23.20
CA ASN A 335 -4.65 -20.74 22.65
C ASN A 335 -4.39 -21.83 21.59
N LYS A 336 -3.19 -22.41 21.54
CA LYS A 336 -2.80 -23.42 20.54
C LYS A 336 -2.38 -24.73 21.23
N PRO A 337 -2.53 -25.89 20.57
CA PRO A 337 -2.00 -27.15 21.09
C PRO A 337 -0.49 -27.19 20.88
N VAL A 338 0.29 -26.96 21.94
CA VAL A 338 1.76 -26.84 21.87
C VAL A 338 2.42 -28.03 22.56
N GLY A 339 3.43 -28.59 21.92
CA GLY A 339 4.29 -29.62 22.50
C GLY A 339 5.38 -29.01 23.39
N LYS A 340 6.50 -29.71 23.55
CA LYS A 340 7.65 -29.19 24.30
C LYS A 340 8.48 -28.26 23.40
N ILE A 341 8.21 -26.96 23.45
CA ILE A 341 8.95 -25.92 22.74
C ILE A 341 9.79 -25.12 23.74
N ASP A 342 11.06 -24.90 23.42
CA ASP A 342 11.91 -23.98 24.16
C ASP A 342 11.67 -22.53 23.68
N ILE A 343 10.84 -21.81 24.43
CA ILE A 343 10.49 -20.42 24.14
C ILE A 343 11.71 -19.50 24.29
N GLU A 344 12.66 -19.85 25.17
CA GLU A 344 13.85 -19.04 25.42
C GLU A 344 14.77 -19.08 24.20
N ASP A 345 15.10 -20.28 23.71
CA ASP A 345 15.84 -20.46 22.46
C ASP A 345 15.14 -19.77 21.28
N LEU A 346 13.82 -19.91 21.15
CA LEU A 346 13.06 -19.26 20.09
C LEU A 346 13.14 -17.72 20.16
N SER A 347 13.12 -17.15 21.36
CA SER A 347 13.23 -15.70 21.57
C SER A 347 14.61 -15.14 21.21
N TYR A 348 15.67 -15.95 21.36
CA TYR A 348 17.02 -15.63 20.88
C TYR A 348 17.10 -15.70 19.35
N LYS A 349 16.56 -16.77 18.75
CA LYS A 349 16.57 -16.97 17.29
C LYS A 349 15.81 -15.88 16.53
N THR A 350 14.76 -15.34 17.14
CA THR A 350 13.86 -14.33 16.53
C THR A 350 14.30 -12.87 16.78
N ALA A 351 15.59 -12.62 16.94
CA ALA A 351 16.14 -11.27 17.05
C ALA A 351 15.63 -10.35 15.91
N TYR A 352 15.31 -9.10 16.25
CA TYR A 352 14.74 -8.10 15.33
C TYR A 352 13.37 -8.45 14.68
N PHE A 353 12.68 -9.50 15.14
CA PHE A 353 11.30 -9.75 14.69
C PHE A 353 10.34 -8.74 15.34
N SER A 354 9.44 -8.18 14.54
CA SER A 354 8.31 -7.40 15.06
C SER A 354 7.24 -8.33 15.64
N GLY A 355 6.35 -7.80 16.49
CA GLY A 355 5.24 -8.57 17.06
C GLY A 355 4.41 -9.29 15.99
N ALA A 356 4.12 -8.61 14.87
CA ALA A 356 3.40 -9.22 13.74
C ALA A 356 4.19 -10.36 13.06
N LYS A 357 5.52 -10.27 12.99
CA LYS A 357 6.35 -11.39 12.48
C LYS A 357 6.35 -12.58 13.43
N LEU A 358 6.37 -12.34 14.75
CA LEU A 358 6.25 -13.41 15.75
C LEU A 358 4.87 -14.08 15.68
N GLU A 359 3.80 -13.29 15.57
CA GLU A 359 2.45 -13.81 15.34
C GLU A 359 2.40 -14.69 14.08
N SER A 360 2.94 -14.19 12.97
CA SER A 360 3.01 -14.93 11.71
C SER A 360 3.80 -16.23 11.86
N LEU A 361 4.92 -16.22 12.58
CA LEU A 361 5.74 -17.41 12.84
C LEU A 361 4.96 -18.49 13.57
N ILE A 362 4.31 -18.14 14.68
CA ILE A 362 3.53 -19.09 15.48
C ILE A 362 2.30 -19.57 14.71
N ASN A 363 1.68 -18.70 13.92
CA ASN A 363 0.55 -19.08 13.08
C ASN A 363 0.95 -20.05 11.96
N GLU A 364 2.06 -19.80 11.27
CA GLU A 364 2.59 -20.70 10.25
C GLU A 364 2.97 -22.06 10.83
N ALA A 365 3.58 -22.09 12.02
CA ALA A 365 3.88 -23.34 12.72
C ALA A 365 2.61 -24.16 13.04
N ALA A 366 1.52 -23.48 13.40
CA ALA A 366 0.23 -24.13 13.62
C ALA A 366 -0.38 -24.69 12.32
N ILE A 367 -0.27 -23.95 11.21
CA ILE A 367 -0.73 -24.41 9.89
C ILE A 367 0.06 -25.64 9.44
N LEU A 368 1.38 -25.63 9.64
CA LEU A 368 2.24 -26.78 9.34
C LEU A 368 1.89 -28.00 10.18
N ALA A 369 1.72 -27.84 11.49
CA ALA A 369 1.31 -28.94 12.38
C ALA A 369 -0.04 -29.53 11.95
N CYS A 370 -1.00 -28.68 11.57
CA CYS A 370 -2.30 -29.11 11.06
C CYS A 370 -2.19 -29.87 9.74
N LYS A 371 -1.32 -29.40 8.82
CA LYS A 371 -1.07 -30.05 7.53
C LYS A 371 -0.39 -31.41 7.69
N ASP A 372 0.48 -31.55 8.68
CA ASP A 372 1.18 -32.79 9.01
C ASP A 372 0.31 -33.73 9.88
N GLU A 373 -0.96 -33.37 10.13
CA GLU A 373 -1.92 -34.09 10.99
C GLU A 373 -1.39 -34.35 12.41
N SER A 374 -0.49 -33.49 12.90
CA SER A 374 0.06 -33.59 14.25
C SER A 374 -0.90 -33.07 15.31
N ASN A 375 -0.94 -33.74 16.46
CA ASN A 375 -1.74 -33.31 17.61
C ASN A 375 -1.18 -32.05 18.28
N PHE A 376 0.11 -31.77 18.13
CA PHE A 376 0.81 -30.68 18.80
C PHE A 376 1.75 -29.92 17.85
N ILE A 377 1.96 -28.65 18.13
CA ILE A 377 3.03 -27.86 17.50
C ILE A 377 4.36 -28.25 18.16
N GLU A 378 5.27 -28.82 17.38
CA GLU A 378 6.60 -29.26 17.80
C GLU A 378 7.70 -28.32 17.27
N SER A 379 8.94 -28.49 17.75
CA SER A 379 10.08 -27.68 17.32
C SER A 379 10.31 -27.72 15.81
N GLU A 380 10.12 -28.88 15.17
CA GLU A 380 10.28 -29.02 13.73
C GLU A 380 9.33 -28.13 12.93
N HIS A 381 8.09 -27.94 13.41
CA HIS A 381 7.12 -27.04 12.79
C HIS A 381 7.55 -25.58 12.93
N ILE A 382 8.13 -25.21 14.08
CA ILE A 382 8.66 -23.87 14.34
C ILE A 382 9.86 -23.57 13.44
N ASP A 383 10.81 -24.49 13.30
CA ASP A 383 12.02 -24.30 12.48
C ASP A 383 11.66 -24.18 10.98
N LYS A 384 10.69 -24.98 10.52
CA LYS A 384 10.11 -24.84 9.17
C LYS A 384 9.38 -23.50 9.01
N ALA A 385 8.56 -23.10 9.98
CA ALA A 385 7.86 -21.81 9.95
C ALA A 385 8.82 -20.62 9.96
N TYR A 386 9.92 -20.71 10.71
CA TYR A 386 10.97 -19.70 10.76
C TYR A 386 11.61 -19.50 9.38
N SER A 387 11.93 -20.60 8.71
CA SER A 387 12.41 -20.59 7.32
C SER A 387 11.39 -19.92 6.37
N ILE A 388 10.09 -20.22 6.52
CA ILE A 388 9.02 -19.65 5.69
C ILE A 388 8.84 -18.14 5.93
N VAL A 389 8.84 -17.69 7.18
CA VAL A 389 8.69 -16.26 7.51
C VAL A 389 9.83 -15.44 6.90
N ILE A 390 11.06 -15.95 6.96
CA ILE A 390 12.25 -15.26 6.43
C ILE A 390 12.33 -15.39 4.91
N ALA A 391 12.45 -16.62 4.40
CA ALA A 391 12.78 -16.89 3.00
C ALA A 391 11.56 -17.16 2.11
N GLY A 392 10.39 -17.43 2.68
CA GLY A 392 9.20 -17.90 1.96
C GLY A 392 9.14 -19.42 1.85
N HIS A 393 8.06 -19.94 1.27
CA HIS A 393 7.90 -21.38 1.07
C HIS A 393 8.94 -21.93 0.10
N GLU A 394 9.40 -23.15 0.34
CA GLU A 394 10.26 -23.88 -0.59
C GLU A 394 9.48 -24.23 -1.86
N LYS A 395 10.09 -24.04 -3.03
CA LYS A 395 9.45 -24.39 -4.30
C LYS A 395 9.38 -25.92 -4.45
N ILE A 396 8.18 -26.41 -4.72
CA ILE A 396 7.91 -27.84 -4.95
C ILE A 396 8.34 -28.25 -6.36
N ASN A 397 7.99 -27.45 -7.38
CA ASN A 397 8.34 -27.77 -8.76
C ASN A 397 9.73 -27.23 -9.11
N ARG A 398 10.70 -28.14 -9.21
CA ARG A 398 12.12 -27.86 -9.43
C ARG A 398 12.64 -28.38 -10.78
N SER A 399 11.77 -28.91 -11.63
CA SER A 399 12.16 -29.62 -12.87
C SER A 399 12.88 -28.74 -13.91
N HIS A 400 12.75 -27.42 -13.81
CA HIS A 400 13.39 -26.44 -14.68
C HIS A 400 14.80 -26.04 -14.23
N ILE A 401 15.25 -26.45 -13.04
CA ILE A 401 16.54 -26.06 -12.48
C ILE A 401 17.61 -26.99 -13.02
N SER A 402 18.58 -26.43 -13.73
CA SER A 402 19.70 -27.20 -14.26
C SER A 402 20.64 -27.64 -13.13
N LYS A 403 21.27 -28.81 -13.28
CA LYS A 403 22.37 -29.23 -12.39
C LYS A 403 23.51 -28.20 -12.34
N LYS A 404 23.71 -27.46 -13.43
CA LYS A 404 24.70 -26.36 -13.48
C LYS A 404 24.30 -25.23 -12.54
N ASP A 405 23.02 -24.84 -12.54
CA ASP A 405 22.51 -23.75 -11.72
C ASP A 405 22.54 -24.14 -10.24
N MET A 406 22.14 -25.37 -9.90
CA MET A 406 22.29 -25.91 -8.53
C MET A 406 23.74 -25.88 -8.06
N LYS A 407 24.69 -26.24 -8.94
CA LYS A 407 26.12 -26.18 -8.62
C LYS A 407 26.56 -24.75 -8.33
N ILE A 408 26.16 -23.78 -9.15
CA ILE A 408 26.49 -22.37 -8.91
C ILE A 408 25.92 -21.91 -7.57
N THR A 409 24.64 -22.20 -7.29
CA THR A 409 24.00 -21.84 -6.02
C THR A 409 24.69 -22.51 -4.82
N ALA A 410 25.10 -23.77 -4.93
CA ALA A 410 25.83 -24.45 -3.86
C ALA A 410 27.18 -23.80 -3.52
N PHE A 411 27.92 -23.31 -4.54
CA PHE A 411 29.15 -22.56 -4.30
C PHE A 411 28.88 -21.16 -3.75
N HIS A 412 27.82 -20.51 -4.23
CA HIS A 412 27.39 -19.19 -3.75
C HIS A 412 27.06 -19.23 -2.26
N GLU A 413 26.16 -20.13 -1.84
CA GLU A 413 25.75 -20.27 -0.44
C GLU A 413 26.88 -20.77 0.47
N ALA A 414 27.71 -21.70 -0.02
CA ALA A 414 28.90 -22.14 0.72
C ALA A 414 29.89 -20.98 0.96
N GLY A 415 30.00 -20.04 0.00
CA GLY A 415 30.81 -18.84 0.14
C GLY A 415 30.33 -17.94 1.29
N HIS A 416 29.03 -17.69 1.38
CA HIS A 416 28.42 -16.96 2.50
C HIS A 416 28.63 -17.69 3.83
N ALA A 417 28.33 -18.98 3.88
CA ALA A 417 28.44 -19.78 5.10
C ALA A 417 29.88 -19.81 5.65
N LEU A 418 30.86 -20.08 4.78
CA LEU A 418 32.27 -20.17 5.19
C LEU A 418 32.82 -18.83 5.68
N LEU A 419 32.52 -17.73 4.98
CA LEU A 419 32.93 -16.40 5.44
C LEU A 419 32.25 -16.02 6.75
N SER A 420 30.97 -16.34 6.92
CA SER A 420 30.23 -16.05 8.16
C SER A 420 30.90 -16.72 9.36
N LEU A 421 31.21 -18.01 9.25
CA LEU A 421 31.83 -18.77 10.33
C LEU A 421 33.24 -18.29 10.68
N LYS A 422 34.00 -17.79 9.70
CA LYS A 422 35.38 -17.32 9.92
C LYS A 422 35.46 -15.87 10.41
N LEU A 423 34.60 -14.99 9.91
CA LEU A 423 34.66 -13.55 10.19
C LEU A 423 33.73 -13.13 11.33
N LEU A 424 32.57 -13.79 11.46
CA LEU A 424 31.50 -13.44 12.39
C LEU A 424 31.19 -14.65 13.30
N PRO A 425 32.12 -15.08 14.17
CA PRO A 425 31.94 -16.26 15.02
C PRO A 425 30.76 -16.13 16.01
N PHE A 426 30.33 -14.90 16.26
CA PHE A 426 29.20 -14.57 17.11
C PHE A 426 27.84 -14.68 16.39
N GLU A 427 27.82 -14.60 15.05
CA GLU A 427 26.62 -14.87 14.27
C GLU A 427 26.50 -16.38 14.01
N LYS A 428 25.44 -17.01 14.54
CA LYS A 428 25.25 -18.45 14.36
C LYS A 428 24.66 -18.75 12.99
N VAL A 429 25.37 -19.53 12.17
CA VAL A 429 24.87 -20.03 10.88
C VAL A 429 23.97 -21.25 11.14
N SER A 430 22.66 -21.02 11.21
CA SER A 430 21.70 -22.06 11.60
C SER A 430 21.38 -23.06 10.49
N LYS A 431 21.29 -22.57 9.23
CA LYS A 431 20.85 -23.37 8.08
C LYS A 431 21.42 -22.79 6.79
N VAL A 432 21.90 -23.65 5.91
CA VAL A 432 22.30 -23.31 4.53
C VAL A 432 21.53 -24.21 3.59
N THR A 433 20.85 -23.65 2.59
CA THR A 433 20.06 -24.44 1.64
C THR A 433 20.19 -23.92 0.22
N ILE A 434 20.24 -24.86 -0.73
CA ILE A 434 20.19 -24.58 -2.18
C ILE A 434 18.78 -24.75 -2.74
N ILE A 435 17.79 -24.92 -1.87
CA ILE A 435 16.39 -25.05 -2.27
C ILE A 435 15.83 -23.64 -2.53
N PRO A 436 15.30 -23.38 -3.73
CA PRO A 436 14.76 -22.07 -4.04
C PRO A 436 13.46 -21.81 -3.30
N SER A 437 13.24 -20.54 -2.97
CA SER A 437 12.07 -20.09 -2.23
C SER A 437 11.07 -19.32 -3.11
N THR A 438 9.84 -19.18 -2.63
CA THR A 438 8.79 -18.39 -3.32
C THR A 438 9.09 -16.89 -3.32
N LYS A 439 9.91 -16.38 -2.40
CA LYS A 439 10.36 -14.97 -2.42
C LYS A 439 11.45 -14.68 -3.46
N GLY A 440 11.82 -15.67 -4.27
CA GLY A 440 12.74 -15.49 -5.40
C GLY A 440 14.20 -15.77 -5.09
N ALA A 441 14.53 -16.27 -3.90
CA ALA A 441 15.87 -16.73 -3.58
C ALA A 441 16.16 -18.09 -4.27
N GLY A 442 17.32 -18.24 -4.90
CA GLY A 442 17.77 -19.50 -5.51
C GLY A 442 18.28 -20.52 -4.48
N GLY A 443 18.85 -19.99 -3.40
CA GLY A 443 19.27 -20.63 -2.15
C GLY A 443 19.36 -19.54 -1.10
N TYR A 444 19.65 -19.89 0.16
CA TYR A 444 19.94 -18.89 1.18
C TYR A 444 20.74 -19.47 2.35
N THR A 445 21.50 -18.59 2.99
CA THR A 445 22.24 -18.83 4.22
C THR A 445 21.61 -18.07 5.37
N LEU A 446 21.08 -18.80 6.36
CA LEU A 446 20.35 -18.25 7.50
C LEU A 446 21.30 -18.06 8.69
N SER A 447 21.74 -16.82 8.90
CA SER A 447 22.58 -16.41 10.02
C SER A 447 21.76 -15.64 11.06
N ILE A 448 21.92 -16.00 12.33
CA ILE A 448 21.24 -15.36 13.46
C ILE A 448 22.23 -14.38 14.11
N PRO A 449 21.98 -13.06 14.01
CA PRO A 449 22.86 -12.07 14.62
C PRO A 449 22.71 -12.02 16.14
N GLU A 450 23.72 -11.51 16.83
CA GLU A 450 23.60 -11.18 18.24
C GLU A 450 22.71 -9.94 18.45
N ASP A 451 21.92 -9.96 19.53
CA ASP A 451 21.05 -8.86 19.95
C ASP A 451 21.90 -7.75 20.62
N THR A 452 22.63 -6.98 19.80
CA THR A 452 23.51 -5.89 20.25
C THR A 452 22.98 -4.52 19.83
N LEU A 453 23.10 -3.54 20.74
CA LEU A 453 22.69 -2.16 20.51
C LEU A 453 23.65 -1.40 19.58
N TYR A 454 24.94 -1.77 19.58
CA TYR A 454 25.99 -1.04 18.90
C TYR A 454 26.76 -1.94 17.94
N GLN A 455 27.00 -1.44 16.74
CA GLN A 455 27.86 -2.09 15.74
C GLN A 455 29.13 -1.25 15.55
N ASN A 456 30.28 -1.90 15.60
CA ASN A 456 31.56 -1.25 15.37
C ASN A 456 32.00 -1.38 13.89
N LYS A 457 33.02 -0.60 13.48
CA LYS A 457 33.54 -0.60 12.10
C LYS A 457 34.01 -2.00 11.66
N ASP A 458 34.65 -2.75 12.55
CA ASP A 458 35.15 -4.10 12.28
C ASP A 458 34.00 -5.07 11.96
N TYR A 459 32.92 -5.04 12.72
CA TYR A 459 31.73 -5.85 12.47
C TYR A 459 31.09 -5.51 11.12
N ILE A 460 30.89 -4.22 10.81
CA ILE A 460 30.25 -3.81 9.55
C ILE A 460 31.12 -4.21 8.35
N THR A 461 32.45 -4.01 8.43
CA THR A 461 33.38 -4.42 7.36
C THR A 461 33.37 -5.93 7.14
N LYS A 462 33.40 -6.73 8.21
CA LYS A 462 33.25 -8.20 8.14
C LYS A 462 31.90 -8.61 7.57
N LYS A 463 30.81 -7.94 7.94
CA LYS A 463 29.47 -8.20 7.39
C LYS A 463 29.43 -7.93 5.88
N ILE A 464 30.07 -6.86 5.42
CA ILE A 464 30.20 -6.57 3.98
C ILE A 464 30.99 -7.69 3.27
N MET A 465 32.08 -8.18 3.86
CA MET A 465 32.83 -9.30 3.28
C MET A 465 31.97 -10.56 3.15
N VAL A 466 31.17 -10.87 4.18
CA VAL A 466 30.22 -11.99 4.15
C VAL A 466 29.20 -11.82 3.02
N LEU A 467 28.62 -10.63 2.83
CA LEU A 467 27.70 -10.34 1.72
C LEU A 467 28.38 -10.49 0.35
N LEU A 468 29.67 -10.21 0.23
CA LEU A 468 30.41 -10.43 -1.02
C LEU A 468 30.79 -11.91 -1.24
N GLY A 469 30.61 -12.77 -0.23
CA GLY A 469 31.06 -14.16 -0.21
C GLY A 469 30.55 -15.00 -1.38
N GLY A 470 29.26 -14.96 -1.68
CA GLY A 470 28.69 -15.72 -2.79
C GLY A 470 29.28 -15.31 -4.14
N ARG A 471 29.42 -14.01 -4.38
CA ARG A 471 30.06 -13.46 -5.59
C ARG A 471 31.52 -13.88 -5.71
N ILE A 472 32.27 -13.83 -4.61
CA ILE A 472 33.68 -14.21 -4.58
C ILE A 472 33.83 -15.72 -4.85
N ALA A 473 32.98 -16.56 -4.27
CA ALA A 473 33.00 -18.00 -4.50
C ALA A 473 32.71 -18.34 -5.98
N GLU A 474 31.75 -17.66 -6.60
CA GLU A 474 31.50 -17.80 -8.04
C GLU A 474 32.72 -17.42 -8.89
N ASP A 475 33.35 -16.27 -8.61
CA ASP A 475 34.53 -15.80 -9.32
C ASP A 475 35.71 -16.78 -9.21
N LEU A 476 35.95 -17.31 -8.01
CA LEU A 476 37.06 -18.26 -7.77
C LEU A 476 36.88 -19.59 -8.50
N ILE A 477 35.66 -20.12 -8.59
CA ILE A 477 35.39 -21.46 -9.13
C ILE A 477 35.05 -21.43 -10.62
N PHE A 478 34.26 -20.45 -11.06
CA PHE A 478 33.74 -20.37 -12.43
C PHE A 478 34.42 -19.31 -13.30
N SER A 479 35.31 -18.49 -12.74
CA SER A 479 35.96 -17.33 -13.39
C SER A 479 35.05 -16.11 -13.57
N LYS A 480 35.66 -14.93 -13.70
CA LYS A 480 34.99 -13.62 -13.82
C LYS A 480 33.92 -13.54 -14.90
N ASP A 481 34.12 -14.21 -16.04
CA ASP A 481 33.19 -14.15 -17.17
C ASP A 481 31.88 -14.91 -16.93
N PHE A 482 31.82 -15.75 -15.89
CA PHE A 482 30.68 -16.60 -15.55
C PHE A 482 29.97 -16.21 -14.26
N VAL A 483 30.29 -15.03 -13.69
CA VAL A 483 29.57 -14.51 -12.53
C VAL A 483 28.10 -14.23 -12.88
N THR A 484 27.19 -14.58 -11.98
CA THR A 484 25.75 -14.58 -12.28
C THR A 484 25.05 -13.29 -11.85
N THR A 485 23.75 -13.18 -12.14
CA THR A 485 22.90 -12.11 -11.60
C THR A 485 22.40 -12.39 -10.18
N GLY A 486 22.71 -13.58 -9.61
CA GLY A 486 22.23 -14.01 -8.29
C GLY A 486 22.69 -13.11 -7.15
N ALA A 487 23.91 -12.58 -7.22
CA ALA A 487 24.50 -11.69 -6.21
C ALA A 487 23.88 -10.27 -6.15
N TYR A 488 22.81 -9.98 -6.88
CA TYR A 488 22.21 -8.64 -6.94
C TYR A 488 21.77 -8.13 -5.55
N SER A 489 21.11 -8.99 -4.77
CA SER A 489 20.62 -8.62 -3.43
C SER A 489 21.76 -8.30 -2.49
N ASP A 490 22.82 -9.11 -2.51
CA ASP A 490 23.96 -8.93 -1.60
C ASP A 490 24.77 -7.69 -1.96
N LEU A 491 24.93 -7.41 -3.25
CA LEU A 491 25.54 -6.17 -3.74
C LEU A 491 24.74 -4.93 -3.35
N LYS A 492 23.40 -5.02 -3.36
CA LYS A 492 22.54 -3.91 -2.92
C LYS A 492 22.71 -3.63 -1.43
N GLU A 493 22.70 -4.68 -0.59
CA GLU A 493 22.90 -4.53 0.86
C GLU A 493 24.33 -4.09 1.21
N SER A 494 25.36 -4.66 0.57
CA SER A 494 26.75 -4.26 0.80
C SER A 494 26.98 -2.80 0.42
N THR A 495 26.40 -2.34 -0.69
CA THR A 495 26.46 -0.94 -1.13
C THR A 495 25.77 -0.03 -0.12
N LYS A 496 24.62 -0.44 0.43
CA LYS A 496 23.90 0.33 1.46
C LYS A 496 24.74 0.46 2.74
N LEU A 497 25.36 -0.62 3.21
CA LEU A 497 26.22 -0.59 4.40
C LEU A 497 27.43 0.32 4.21
N VAL A 498 28.17 0.18 3.11
CA VAL A 498 29.34 1.03 2.83
C VAL A 498 28.93 2.49 2.68
N LYS A 499 27.83 2.77 1.98
CA LYS A 499 27.30 4.14 1.89
C LYS A 499 27.01 4.72 3.27
N ASN A 500 26.35 3.97 4.15
CA ASN A 500 26.03 4.45 5.50
C ASN A 500 27.29 4.64 6.36
N MET A 501 28.30 3.76 6.22
CA MET A 501 29.59 3.91 6.89
C MET A 501 30.26 5.25 6.54
N VAL A 502 30.29 5.60 5.25
CA VAL A 502 30.92 6.84 4.78
C VAL A 502 30.05 8.06 5.09
N THR A 503 28.73 7.98 4.84
CA THR A 503 27.85 9.17 4.86
C THR A 503 27.19 9.49 6.19
N GLN A 504 26.95 8.49 7.05
CA GLN A 504 26.16 8.65 8.28
C GLN A 504 26.98 8.36 9.54
N TYR A 505 27.83 7.34 9.51
CA TYR A 505 28.54 6.86 10.69
C TYR A 505 29.91 7.53 10.90
N GLY A 506 30.36 8.35 9.94
CA GLY A 506 31.67 9.00 9.99
C GLY A 506 32.85 8.02 10.03
N MET A 507 32.70 6.86 9.38
CA MET A 507 33.73 5.82 9.34
C MET A 507 34.60 5.88 8.07
N GLY A 508 34.29 6.82 7.16
CA GLY A 508 35.03 7.07 5.93
C GLY A 508 35.95 8.29 6.02
N ASP A 509 36.89 8.37 5.09
CA ASP A 509 37.93 9.40 5.04
C ASP A 509 37.46 10.66 4.30
N SER A 510 36.56 10.55 3.30
CA SER A 510 36.12 11.70 2.49
C SER A 510 35.35 12.76 3.30
N LEU A 511 34.46 12.32 4.19
CA LEU A 511 33.67 13.19 5.07
C LEU A 511 34.26 13.31 6.48
N GLY A 512 35.16 12.39 6.86
CA GLY A 512 35.65 12.27 8.24
C GLY A 512 34.48 12.04 9.20
N LEU A 513 34.34 12.91 10.22
CA LEU A 513 33.29 12.83 11.24
C LEU A 513 32.01 13.60 10.88
N LEU A 514 31.89 14.07 9.64
CA LEU A 514 30.74 14.86 9.21
C LEU A 514 29.60 13.96 8.72
N ASN A 515 28.36 14.34 9.02
CA ASN A 515 27.18 13.65 8.49
C ASN A 515 26.71 14.31 7.19
N PHE A 516 26.61 13.51 6.13
CA PHE A 516 26.17 13.98 4.81
C PHE A 516 24.74 14.53 4.80
N SER A 517 23.82 14.03 5.64
CA SER A 517 22.44 14.53 5.66
C SER A 517 22.36 16.00 6.02
N GLU A 518 23.18 16.44 6.97
CA GLU A 518 23.28 17.84 7.41
C GLU A 518 23.99 18.74 6.40
N LEU A 519 24.87 18.15 5.57
CA LEU A 519 25.63 18.86 4.54
C LEU A 519 24.97 18.85 3.16
N SER A 520 23.86 18.12 2.99
CA SER A 520 23.21 17.88 1.68
C SER A 520 22.81 19.16 0.94
N SER A 521 22.74 20.31 1.63
CA SER A 521 22.53 21.64 1.06
C SER A 521 23.77 22.30 0.43
N LEU A 522 24.97 21.70 0.55
CA LEU A 522 26.25 22.35 0.21
C LEU A 522 26.84 22.01 -1.18
N GLY A 523 26.12 21.25 -2.03
CA GLY A 523 26.40 21.16 -3.47
C GLY A 523 26.89 19.81 -4.01
N PRO A 524 26.97 19.65 -5.35
CA PRO A 524 27.05 18.35 -6.03
C PRO A 524 28.42 17.66 -6.04
N ASN A 525 29.53 18.37 -5.80
CA ASN A 525 30.88 17.80 -5.95
C ASN A 525 31.21 16.74 -4.88
N ILE A 526 30.59 16.82 -3.70
CA ILE A 526 30.80 15.89 -2.58
C ILE A 526 30.35 14.46 -2.95
N GLY A 527 29.36 14.33 -3.85
CA GLY A 527 28.81 13.02 -4.23
C GLY A 527 29.80 12.13 -4.98
N ASN A 528 30.71 12.71 -5.76
CA ASN A 528 31.68 11.95 -6.56
C ASN A 528 32.77 11.32 -5.68
N ASP A 529 33.29 12.07 -4.70
CA ASP A 529 34.33 11.60 -3.78
C ASP A 529 33.81 10.45 -2.92
N ILE A 530 32.59 10.59 -2.38
CA ILE A 530 31.91 9.53 -1.62
C ILE A 530 31.75 8.27 -2.49
N THR A 531 31.36 8.43 -3.76
CA THR A 531 31.14 7.30 -4.65
C THR A 531 32.45 6.57 -4.96
N SER A 532 33.55 7.31 -5.17
CA SER A 532 34.88 6.72 -5.35
C SER A 532 35.31 5.94 -4.12
N GLU A 533 35.20 6.55 -2.93
CA GLU A 533 35.57 5.90 -1.68
C GLU A 533 34.77 4.63 -1.41
N CYS A 534 33.45 4.66 -1.66
CA CYS A 534 32.59 3.48 -1.52
C CYS A 534 33.06 2.35 -2.44
N LYS A 535 33.41 2.67 -3.69
CA LYS A 535 33.92 1.70 -4.67
C LYS A 535 35.26 1.12 -4.25
N ASP A 536 36.19 1.96 -3.79
CA ASP A 536 37.53 1.54 -3.37
C ASP A 536 37.46 0.67 -2.11
N THR A 537 36.61 1.03 -1.15
CA THR A 537 36.35 0.25 0.07
C THR A 537 35.77 -1.13 -0.27
N LEU A 538 34.73 -1.18 -1.12
CA LEU A 538 34.16 -2.46 -1.57
C LEU A 538 35.17 -3.33 -2.31
N ASN A 539 36.01 -2.75 -3.16
CA ASN A 539 37.05 -3.49 -3.88
C ASN A 539 38.12 -4.05 -2.92
N SER A 540 38.53 -3.30 -1.89
CA SER A 540 39.45 -3.80 -0.86
C SER A 540 38.87 -4.99 -0.14
N LEU A 541 37.65 -4.85 0.39
CA LEU A 541 36.96 -5.92 1.12
C LEU A 541 36.69 -7.15 0.24
N TYR A 542 36.38 -6.95 -1.04
CA TYR A 542 36.28 -8.02 -2.03
C TYR A 542 37.58 -8.81 -2.16
N ASN A 543 38.72 -8.12 -2.29
CA ASN A 543 40.03 -8.76 -2.43
C ASN A 543 40.46 -9.48 -1.15
N GLU A 544 40.19 -8.91 0.02
CA GLU A 544 40.43 -9.54 1.32
C GLU A 544 39.58 -10.82 1.49
N GLY A 545 38.28 -10.75 1.20
CA GLY A 545 37.39 -11.91 1.21
C GLY A 545 37.81 -12.98 0.21
N ARG A 546 38.27 -12.56 -0.98
CA ARG A 546 38.82 -13.46 -2.01
C ARG A 546 40.05 -14.20 -1.54
N LYS A 547 40.98 -13.51 -0.87
CA LYS A 547 42.16 -14.16 -0.27
C LYS A 547 41.73 -15.20 0.77
N LEU A 548 40.83 -14.83 1.69
CA LEU A 548 40.37 -15.72 2.75
C LEU A 548 39.66 -16.98 2.21
N LEU A 549 38.79 -16.84 1.21
CA LEU A 549 38.16 -17.99 0.55
C LEU A 549 39.15 -18.83 -0.26
N SER A 550 40.14 -18.20 -0.91
CA SER A 550 41.19 -18.93 -1.64
C SER A 550 42.04 -19.78 -0.70
N ASP A 551 42.41 -19.23 0.46
CA ASP A 551 43.18 -19.95 1.48
C ASP A 551 42.40 -21.15 2.05
N ASN A 552 41.06 -21.12 1.98
CA ASN A 552 40.16 -22.16 2.50
C ASN A 552 39.40 -22.91 1.39
N ILE A 553 39.94 -22.96 0.17
CA ILE A 553 39.26 -23.50 -1.02
C ILE A 553 38.79 -24.95 -0.85
N ASN A 554 39.56 -25.76 -0.10
CA ASN A 554 39.23 -27.16 0.16
C ASN A 554 37.95 -27.30 1.00
N VAL A 555 37.78 -26.42 1.99
CA VAL A 555 36.58 -26.37 2.84
C VAL A 555 35.38 -25.90 2.03
N LEU A 556 35.56 -24.89 1.17
CA LEU A 556 34.52 -24.40 0.27
C LEU A 556 34.02 -25.52 -0.65
N ASN A 557 34.93 -26.25 -1.32
CA ASN A 557 34.57 -27.37 -2.18
C ASN A 557 33.80 -28.45 -1.43
N LYS A 558 34.25 -28.83 -0.23
CA LYS A 558 33.60 -29.86 0.59
C LYS A 558 32.19 -29.43 1.03
N LEU A 559 32.03 -28.19 1.49
CA LEU A 559 30.71 -27.63 1.84
C LEU A 559 29.76 -27.65 0.65
N SER A 560 30.21 -27.21 -0.53
CA SER A 560 29.40 -27.22 -1.75
C SER A 560 29.04 -28.63 -2.22
N GLU A 561 29.96 -29.60 -2.11
CA GLU A 561 29.68 -31.00 -2.44
C GLU A 561 28.63 -31.62 -1.52
N GLU A 562 28.70 -31.37 -0.21
CA GLU A 562 27.70 -31.83 0.74
C GLU A 562 26.35 -31.14 0.54
N LEU A 563 26.33 -29.83 0.23
CA LEU A 563 25.10 -29.13 -0.16
C LEU A 563 24.47 -29.72 -1.42
N LEU A 564 25.26 -30.16 -2.41
CA LEU A 564 24.73 -30.82 -3.60
C LEU A 564 24.16 -32.22 -3.32
N LYS A 565 24.60 -32.89 -2.25
CA LYS A 565 24.08 -34.21 -1.84
C LYS A 565 22.82 -34.09 -0.99
N LYS A 566 22.82 -33.20 0.01
CA LYS A 566 21.75 -33.08 1.02
C LYS A 566 20.74 -31.97 0.72
N GLU A 567 21.06 -31.05 -0.21
CA GLU A 567 20.31 -29.81 -0.53
C GLU A 567 20.23 -28.78 0.61
N THR A 568 20.31 -29.22 1.86
CA THR A 568 20.26 -28.40 3.08
C THR A 568 21.25 -28.94 4.10
N LEU A 569 21.98 -28.05 4.76
CA LEU A 569 22.85 -28.34 5.90
C LEU A 569 22.39 -27.53 7.11
N ILE A 570 22.45 -28.14 8.29
CA ILE A 570 22.12 -27.52 9.59
C ILE A 570 23.43 -27.17 10.31
N GLU A 571 23.38 -26.24 11.28
CA GLU A 571 24.52 -25.77 12.09
C GLU A 571 25.55 -26.85 12.45
N ASP A 572 25.12 -27.95 13.10
CA ASP A 572 26.02 -29.01 13.55
C ASP A 572 26.80 -29.65 12.38
N GLU A 573 26.12 -29.93 11.27
CA GLU A 573 26.73 -30.53 10.07
C GLU A 573 27.74 -29.57 9.42
N ILE A 574 27.43 -28.27 9.42
CA ILE A 574 28.30 -27.23 8.87
C ILE A 574 29.58 -27.14 9.72
N LEU A 575 29.44 -27.10 11.04
CA LEU A 575 30.56 -27.04 11.98
C LEU A 575 31.45 -28.28 11.88
N GLU A 576 30.87 -29.47 11.75
CA GLU A 576 31.64 -30.70 11.52
C GLU A 576 32.50 -30.61 10.26
N ILE A 577 31.96 -30.11 9.15
CA ILE A 577 32.69 -30.00 7.87
C ILE A 577 33.86 -29.01 7.97
N VAL A 578 33.64 -27.87 8.65
CA VAL A 578 34.64 -26.80 8.79
C VAL A 578 35.74 -27.17 9.79
N ASN A 579 35.39 -27.81 10.91
CA ASN A 579 36.35 -28.19 11.95
C ASN A 579 37.22 -29.39 11.55
N TYR A 580 36.74 -30.27 10.65
CA TYR A 580 37.53 -31.43 10.18
C TYR A 580 38.80 -31.05 9.40
N ASN A 581 38.94 -29.80 8.97
CA ASN A 581 40.03 -29.29 8.12
C ASN A 581 40.79 -28.11 8.74
N SER A 582 40.58 -27.82 10.04
CA SER A 582 41.28 -26.75 10.77
C SER A 582 42.55 -27.27 11.43
#